data_AF-A0A6P0J2F8-F1
#
_entry.id   AF-A0A6P0J2F8-F1
#
_cell.length_a   1.000
_cell.length_b   1.000
_cell.length_c   1.000
_cell.angle_alpha   90.00
_cell.angle_beta   90.00
_cell.angle_gamma   90.00
#
_symmetry.space_group_name_H-M   'P 1'
#
loop_
_entity.id
_entity.type
_entity.pdbx_description
1 polymer ?
#
loop_
_entity_poly.entity_id
_entity_poly.type
_entity_poly.pdbx_seq_one_letter_code
_entity_poly.pdbx_strand_id
1 'polypeptide(L)'
;AIAQAQDLIQRTTEEIDNEPQKRELLQLIETILVYKLPKLSRREIEAMFSLSDLRQTKVYQEALAEGIQAGRLEGKIQGKLESIPRLLALGLTVEQVAQALELEVEQVKQVLEQSTDP
;
A
#
# COMPACT_ATOMS: atom_id res chain seq x y z
N ALA A 1 25.48 -4.81 16.83
CA ALA A 1 24.83 -4.60 15.52
C ALA A 1 23.46 -3.92 15.68
N ILE A 2 22.43 -4.58 16.20
CA ILE A 2 21.06 -3.99 16.33
C ILE A 2 21.06 -2.71 17.19
N ALA A 3 21.63 -2.75 18.40
CA ALA A 3 21.69 -1.56 19.26
C ALA A 3 22.48 -0.39 18.62
N GLN A 4 23.52 -0.71 17.83
CA GLN A 4 24.29 0.32 17.10
C GLN A 4 23.48 0.90 15.94
N ALA A 5 22.65 0.10 15.29
CA ALA A 5 21.74 0.57 14.25
C ALA A 5 20.72 1.55 14.82
N GLN A 6 20.09 1.19 15.95
CA GLN A 6 19.13 2.05 16.63
C GLN A 6 19.76 3.37 17.09
N ASP A 7 20.97 3.33 17.65
CA ASP A 7 21.73 4.52 18.02
C ASP A 7 22.02 5.42 16.79
N LEU A 8 22.48 4.82 15.68
CA LEU A 8 22.75 5.57 14.45
C LEU A 8 21.49 6.21 13.86
N ILE A 9 20.36 5.51 13.88
CA ILE A 9 19.06 6.05 13.43
C ILE A 9 18.69 7.25 14.31
N GLN A 10 18.72 7.08 15.64
CA GLN A 10 18.34 8.12 16.59
C GLN A 10 19.18 9.39 16.40
N ARG A 11 20.50 9.23 16.36
CA ARG A 11 21.43 10.35 16.19
C ARG A 11 21.24 11.04 14.84
N THR A 12 21.00 10.29 13.79
CA THR A 12 20.69 10.87 12.47
C THR A 12 19.41 11.70 12.52
N THR A 13 18.40 11.25 13.25
CA THR A 13 17.13 11.98 13.40
C THR A 13 17.26 13.23 14.27
N GLU A 14 18.01 13.16 15.38
CA GLU A 14 18.12 14.24 16.38
C GLU A 14 19.20 15.28 16.05
N GLU A 15 20.35 14.86 15.52
CA GLU A 15 21.53 15.73 15.34
C GLU A 15 21.55 16.42 13.96
N ILE A 16 20.78 15.94 12.97
CA ILE A 16 20.80 16.46 11.60
C ILE A 16 19.59 17.36 11.36
N ASP A 17 19.80 18.68 11.27
CA ASP A 17 18.72 19.63 10.98
C ASP A 17 18.34 19.67 9.49
N ASN A 18 19.27 19.32 8.59
CA ASN A 18 19.02 19.34 7.16
C ASN A 18 18.18 18.11 6.74
N GLU A 19 16.89 18.33 6.48
CA GLU A 19 15.96 17.25 6.11
C GLU A 19 16.37 16.44 4.87
N PRO A 20 16.88 17.02 3.76
CA PRO A 20 17.41 16.24 2.65
C PRO A 20 18.55 15.29 3.06
N GLN A 21 19.53 15.80 3.83
CA GLN A 21 20.68 15.02 4.28
C GLN A 21 20.27 13.94 5.29
N LYS A 22 19.37 14.26 6.23
CA LYS A 22 18.79 13.29 7.17
C LYS A 22 18.17 12.12 6.44
N ARG A 23 17.35 12.40 5.43
CA ARG A 23 16.70 11.39 4.59
C ARG A 23 17.71 10.49 3.88
N GLU A 24 18.75 11.08 3.29
CA GLU A 24 19.80 10.33 2.60
C GLU A 24 20.56 9.42 3.55
N LEU A 25 20.90 9.90 4.75
CA LEU A 25 21.58 9.10 5.77
C LEU A 25 20.70 7.98 6.31
N LEU A 26 19.42 8.24 6.62
CA LEU A 26 18.48 7.20 7.03
C LEU A 26 18.30 6.13 5.95
N GLN A 27 18.25 6.52 4.68
CA GLN A 27 18.20 5.59 3.56
C GLN A 27 19.48 4.74 3.44
N LEU A 28 20.66 5.36 3.65
CA LEU A 28 21.93 4.64 3.66
C LEU A 28 21.98 3.63 4.81
N ILE A 29 21.55 4.03 6.01
CA ILE A 29 21.47 3.14 7.18
C ILE A 29 20.54 1.95 6.86
N GLU A 30 19.33 2.20 6.37
CA GLU A 30 18.39 1.15 5.96
C GLU A 30 19.03 0.16 4.98
N THR A 31 19.69 0.68 3.94
CA THR A 31 20.38 -0.15 2.92
C THR A 31 21.46 -1.03 3.56
N ILE A 32 22.26 -0.45 4.47
CA ILE A 32 23.30 -1.18 5.18
C ILE A 32 22.69 -2.27 6.07
N LEU A 33 21.57 -2.01 6.75
CA LEU A 33 20.92 -2.98 7.63
C LEU A 33 20.38 -4.17 6.84
N VAL A 34 19.74 -3.94 5.70
CA VAL A 34 19.28 -5.02 4.81
C VAL A 34 20.47 -5.91 4.38
N TYR A 35 21.59 -5.29 4.02
CA TYR A 35 22.77 -6.02 3.58
C TYR A 35 23.50 -6.75 4.74
N LYS A 36 23.65 -6.10 5.90
CA LYS A 36 24.42 -6.62 7.05
C LYS A 36 23.63 -7.57 7.93
N LEU A 37 22.30 -7.50 7.92
CA LEU A 37 21.41 -8.29 8.76
C LEU A 37 20.43 -9.13 7.91
N PRO A 38 20.92 -10.00 6.99
CA PRO A 38 20.08 -10.73 6.04
C PRO A 38 19.14 -11.76 6.70
N LYS A 39 19.35 -12.07 7.99
CA LYS A 39 18.48 -12.97 8.77
C LYS A 39 17.26 -12.26 9.35
N LEU A 40 17.25 -10.92 9.35
CA LEU A 40 16.09 -10.16 9.80
C LEU A 40 15.14 -9.95 8.62
N SER A 41 13.85 -10.10 8.90
CA SER A 41 12.80 -9.70 7.99
C SER A 41 12.75 -8.19 7.86
N ARG A 42 12.14 -7.72 6.77
CA ARG A 42 11.93 -6.29 6.53
C ARG A 42 11.19 -5.61 7.69
N ARG A 43 10.15 -6.26 8.23
CA ARG A 43 9.39 -5.74 9.39
C ARG A 43 10.25 -5.58 10.64
N GLU A 44 11.19 -6.50 10.87
CA GLU A 44 12.12 -6.40 12.00
C GLU A 44 13.13 -5.27 11.82
N ILE A 45 13.53 -4.97 10.57
CA ILE A 45 14.36 -3.80 10.26
C ILE A 45 13.55 -2.51 10.45
N GLU A 46 12.30 -2.46 9.95
CA GLU A 46 11.38 -1.33 10.10
C GLU A 46 11.11 -1.01 11.58
N ALA A 47 11.03 -2.03 12.44
CA ALA A 47 10.83 -1.86 13.89
C ALA A 47 12.02 -1.17 14.61
N MET A 48 13.18 -1.03 13.95
CA MET A 48 14.31 -0.25 14.47
C MET A 48 14.14 1.25 14.24
N PHE A 49 13.26 1.66 13.32
CA PHE A 49 12.95 3.04 13.01
C PHE A 49 11.71 3.48 13.80
N SER A 50 11.67 4.74 14.25
CA SER A 50 10.37 5.32 14.64
C SER A 50 9.48 5.48 13.41
N LEU A 51 8.17 5.63 13.59
CA LEU A 51 7.25 5.82 12.46
C LEU A 51 7.62 7.06 11.62
N SER A 52 8.13 8.12 12.26
CA SER A 52 8.62 9.32 11.57
C SER A 52 9.87 9.03 10.74
N ASP A 53 10.85 8.30 11.27
CA ASP A 53 12.09 7.99 10.57
C ASP A 53 11.82 7.06 9.39
N LEU A 54 10.98 6.04 9.62
CA LEU A 54 10.62 5.07 8.59
C LEU A 54 9.93 5.75 7.41
N ARG A 55 9.06 6.73 7.65
CA ARG A 55 8.39 7.51 6.59
C ARG A 55 9.37 8.26 5.68
N GLN A 56 10.57 8.57 6.18
CA GLN A 56 11.60 9.23 5.39
C GLN A 56 12.36 8.27 4.47
N THR A 57 12.34 6.96 4.74
CA THR A 57 13.06 6.00 3.89
C THR A 57 12.41 5.85 2.53
N LYS A 58 13.25 5.62 1.50
CA LYS A 58 12.81 5.45 0.11
C LYS A 58 11.92 4.22 -0.04
N VAL A 59 12.31 3.14 0.60
CA VAL A 59 11.60 1.87 0.66
C VAL A 59 10.17 2.03 1.18
N TYR A 60 9.97 2.80 2.26
CA TYR A 60 8.64 3.05 2.79
C TYR A 60 7.78 3.86 1.82
N GLN A 61 8.35 4.90 1.21
CA GLN A 61 7.64 5.75 0.26
C GLN A 61 7.22 4.98 -1.00
N GLU A 62 8.09 4.11 -1.51
CA GLU A 62 7.78 3.21 -2.63
C GLU A 62 6.66 2.25 -2.26
N ALA A 63 6.76 1.56 -1.12
CA ALA A 63 5.72 0.65 -0.66
C ALA A 63 4.37 1.34 -0.44
N LEU A 64 4.38 2.55 0.11
CA LEU A 64 3.17 3.37 0.28
C LEU A 64 2.59 3.77 -1.07
N ALA A 65 3.42 4.19 -2.03
CA ALA A 65 2.98 4.57 -3.36
C ALA A 65 2.34 3.39 -4.09
N GLU A 66 2.99 2.22 -4.06
CA GLU A 66 2.45 0.97 -4.61
C GLU A 66 1.12 0.60 -3.95
N GLY A 67 1.04 0.66 -2.62
CA GLY A 67 -0.20 0.39 -1.88
C GLY A 67 -1.34 1.34 -2.24
N ILE A 68 -1.06 2.63 -2.43
CA ILE A 68 -2.06 3.62 -2.89
C ILE A 68 -2.53 3.29 -4.31
N GLN A 69 -1.61 2.90 -5.21
CA GLN A 69 -1.99 2.53 -6.58
C GLN A 69 -2.85 1.26 -6.60
N ALA A 70 -2.44 0.22 -5.88
CA ALA A 70 -3.20 -1.02 -5.74
C ALA A 70 -4.59 -0.74 -5.15
N GLY A 71 -4.67 0.01 -4.05
CA GLY A 71 -5.93 0.36 -3.40
C GLY A 71 -6.86 1.21 -4.29
N ARG A 72 -6.31 2.09 -5.13
CA ARG A 72 -7.12 2.83 -6.13
C ARG A 72 -7.69 1.91 -7.20
N LEU A 73 -6.91 0.95 -7.69
CA LEU A 73 -7.35 0.00 -8.70
C LEU A 73 -8.43 -0.92 -8.12
N GLU A 74 -8.18 -1.50 -6.95
CA GLU A 74 -9.13 -2.34 -6.22
C GLU A 74 -10.41 -1.56 -5.91
N GLY A 75 -10.30 -0.35 -5.38
CA GLY A 75 -11.45 0.50 -5.08
C GLY A 75 -12.28 0.87 -6.31
N LYS A 76 -11.64 1.07 -7.47
CA LYS A 76 -12.35 1.32 -8.74
C LYS A 76 -13.16 0.09 -9.18
N ILE A 77 -12.59 -1.11 -9.07
CA ILE A 77 -13.29 -2.35 -9.42
C ILE A 77 -14.42 -2.61 -8.41
N GLN A 78 -14.12 -2.55 -7.11
CA GLN A 78 -15.10 -2.76 -6.05
C GLN A 78 -16.28 -1.81 -6.16
N GLY A 79 -16.04 -0.52 -6.39
CA GLY A 79 -17.10 0.47 -6.58
C GLY A 79 -17.97 0.20 -7.82
N LYS A 80 -17.39 -0.33 -8.91
CA LYS A 80 -18.17 -0.80 -10.06
C LYS A 80 -19.07 -1.97 -9.64
N LEU A 81 -18.52 -3.00 -9.01
CA LEU A 81 -19.28 -4.20 -8.59
C LEU A 81 -20.41 -3.86 -7.60
N GLU A 82 -20.15 -3.03 -6.59
CA GLU A 82 -21.14 -2.61 -5.60
C GLU A 82 -22.27 -1.75 -6.20
N SER A 83 -22.03 -1.10 -7.34
CA SER A 83 -23.07 -0.32 -8.03
C SER A 83 -24.05 -1.18 -8.83
N ILE A 84 -23.70 -2.43 -9.15
CA ILE A 84 -24.48 -3.32 -10.01
C ILE A 84 -25.92 -3.52 -9.52
N PRO A 85 -26.18 -3.90 -8.24
CA PRO A 85 -27.55 -4.13 -7.78
C PRO A 85 -28.42 -2.87 -7.90
N ARG A 86 -27.84 -1.69 -7.64
CA ARG A 86 -28.56 -0.42 -7.74
C ARG A 86 -28.90 -0.09 -9.20
N LEU A 87 -27.98 -0.32 -10.14
CA LEU A 87 -28.23 -0.05 -11.56
C LEU A 87 -29.32 -0.97 -12.13
N LEU A 88 -29.32 -2.24 -11.74
CA LEU A 88 -30.38 -3.19 -12.12
C LEU A 88 -31.73 -2.80 -11.50
N ALA A 89 -31.75 -2.35 -10.24
CA ALA A 89 -32.96 -1.84 -9.59
C ALA A 89 -33.53 -0.58 -10.27
N LEU A 90 -32.71 0.17 -10.99
CA LEU A 90 -33.13 1.30 -11.84
C LEU A 90 -33.64 0.86 -13.22
N GLY A 91 -33.70 -0.45 -13.50
CA GLY A 91 -34.26 -1.02 -14.71
C GLY A 91 -33.27 -1.21 -15.86
N LEU A 92 -31.96 -1.05 -15.63
CA LEU A 92 -30.95 -1.39 -16.63
C LEU A 92 -30.85 -2.91 -16.80
N THR A 93 -30.59 -3.38 -18.01
CA THR A 93 -30.30 -4.81 -18.25
C THR A 93 -28.88 -5.17 -17.85
N VAL A 94 -28.60 -6.47 -17.68
CA VAL A 94 -27.26 -6.98 -17.36
C VAL A 94 -26.22 -6.52 -18.39
N GLU A 95 -26.59 -6.53 -19.68
CA GLU A 95 -25.73 -6.09 -20.78
C GLU A 95 -25.47 -4.59 -20.73
N GLN A 96 -26.48 -3.79 -20.40
CA GLN A 96 -26.34 -2.34 -20.26
C GLN A 96 -25.46 -1.98 -19.06
N VAL A 97 -25.59 -2.70 -17.94
CA VAL A 97 -24.74 -2.52 -16.75
C VAL A 97 -23.30 -2.93 -17.07
N ALA A 98 -23.09 -4.07 -17.72
CA ALA A 98 -21.77 -4.52 -18.17
C ALA A 98 -21.10 -3.45 -19.05
N GLN A 99 -21.84 -2.93 -20.03
CA GLN A 99 -21.36 -1.86 -20.90
C GLN A 99 -21.06 -0.56 -20.13
N ALA A 100 -21.96 -0.10 -19.27
CA ALA A 100 -21.82 1.17 -18.54
C ALA A 100 -20.66 1.14 -17.53
N LEU A 101 -20.38 -0.02 -16.95
CA LEU A 101 -19.30 -0.22 -16.00
C LEU A 101 -18.01 -0.74 -16.64
N GLU A 102 -17.98 -0.96 -17.97
CA GLU A 102 -16.86 -1.59 -18.67
C GLU A 102 -16.44 -2.91 -18.00
N LEU A 103 -17.42 -3.75 -17.69
CA LEU A 103 -17.25 -5.07 -17.10
C LEU A 103 -17.67 -6.14 -18.10
N GLU A 104 -17.19 -7.36 -17.90
CA GLU A 104 -17.71 -8.52 -18.61
C GLU A 104 -19.11 -8.87 -18.08
N VAL A 105 -19.99 -9.33 -18.97
CA VAL A 105 -21.36 -9.75 -18.59
C VAL A 105 -21.34 -10.81 -17.50
N GLU A 106 -20.38 -11.73 -17.55
CA GLU A 106 -20.22 -12.78 -16.53
C GLU A 106 -19.86 -12.21 -15.15
N GLN A 107 -19.08 -11.12 -15.07
CA GLN A 107 -18.79 -10.46 -13.80
C GLN A 107 -20.05 -9.84 -13.18
N VAL A 108 -20.94 -9.29 -14.02
CA VAL A 108 -22.22 -8.73 -13.56
C VAL A 108 -23.14 -9.82 -13.04
N LYS A 109 -23.21 -10.97 -13.72
CA LYS A 109 -23.98 -12.13 -13.27
C LYS A 109 -23.46 -12.71 -11.96
N GLN A 110 -22.14 -12.83 -11.82
CA GLN A 110 -21.51 -13.38 -10.62
C GLN A 110 -21.85 -12.57 -9.35
N VAL A 111 -21.91 -11.24 -9.45
CA VAL A 111 -22.34 -10.38 -8.32
C VAL A 111 -23.77 -10.69 -7.90
N LEU A 112 -24.67 -11.01 -8.84
CA LEU A 112 -26.05 -11.37 -8.53
C LEU A 112 -26.14 -12.74 -7.87
N GLU A 113 -25.36 -13.70 -8.34
CA GLU A 113 -25.31 -15.04 -7.74
C GLU A 113 -24.79 -14.97 -6.29
N GLN A 114 -23.75 -14.17 -6.03
CA GLN A 114 -23.21 -13.93 -4.69
C GLN A 114 -24.15 -13.14 -3.77
N SER A 115 -25.01 -12.29 -4.33
CA SER A 115 -26.02 -11.54 -3.57
C SER A 115 -27.27 -12.37 -3.23
N THR A 116 -27.38 -13.60 -3.78
CA THR A 116 -28.55 -14.49 -3.62
C THR A 116 -28.26 -15.64 -2.63
N ASP A 117 -27.06 -15.71 -2.05
CA ASP A 117 -26.70 -16.68 -1.00
C ASP A 117 -27.02 -16.09 0.40
N PRO A 118 -27.86 -16.76 1.23
CA PRO A 118 -28.36 -16.24 2.52
C PRO A 118 -27.33 -16.20 3.66
#